data_AF-A0A077NDM1-F1
#
_entry.id   AF-A0A077NDM1-F1
#
_cell.length_a   1.000
_cell.length_b   1.000
_cell.length_c   1.000
_cell.angle_alpha   90.00
_cell.angle_beta   90.00
_cell.angle_gamma   90.00
#
_symmetry.space_group_name_H-M   'P 1'
#
loop_
_entity.id
_entity.type
_entity.pdbx_description
1 polymer ?
#
loop_
_entity_poly.entity_id
_entity_poly.type
_entity_poly.pdbx_seq_one_letter_code
_entity_poly.pdbx_strand_id
1 'polypeptide(L)'
;MRLHQIGLVTWIMLISPTWAATPSPLTSQQAHTVESQKQTLRIQAGQWGLNADEYQRYQQLLNGPRGIQSPGLDPLTTLGIEAESDAERRRYAEQWVKAEFARTEKELRFQREVDAAWQRLFPDMLPVNMEKSGEAKGRLALFVKINDCPSCDARLAEVLALMQPVDIYLVDSKGNDDTLRQWAKKHRIPVERVRNRQVTLNHDAGYWFRFGQGVMPVLLRQGEQGWQITS
;
A
#
# COMPACT_ATOMS: atom_id res chain seq x y z
N MET A 1 -71.34 -43.10 66.77
CA MET A 1 -70.91 -44.41 67.32
C MET A 1 -70.35 -45.25 66.18
N ARG A 2 -69.31 -46.03 66.48
CA ARG A 2 -68.63 -47.08 65.69
C ARG A 2 -69.57 -47.91 64.78
N LEU A 3 -69.16 -48.53 63.66
CA LEU A 3 -68.10 -49.55 63.57
C LEU A 3 -67.82 -49.99 62.08
N HIS A 4 -66.54 -50.30 61.79
CA HIS A 4 -65.91 -51.22 60.79
C HIS A 4 -66.32 -51.35 59.31
N GLN A 5 -65.28 -51.37 58.42
CA GLN A 5 -64.88 -52.58 57.68
C GLN A 5 -63.42 -52.54 57.22
N ILE A 6 -62.82 -53.73 57.13
CA ILE A 6 -61.40 -54.05 56.92
C ILE A 6 -61.17 -54.33 55.42
N GLY A 7 -60.06 -53.84 54.84
CA GLY A 7 -59.56 -54.26 53.53
C GLY A 7 -58.07 -54.57 53.59
N LEU A 8 -57.68 -55.81 53.29
CA LEU A 8 -56.30 -56.25 53.10
C LEU A 8 -55.80 -55.83 51.71
N VAL A 9 -54.62 -55.20 51.65
CA VAL A 9 -53.87 -54.97 50.40
C VAL A 9 -52.51 -55.64 50.53
N THR A 10 -52.25 -56.61 49.67
CA THR A 10 -50.98 -57.34 49.54
C THR A 10 -49.99 -56.52 48.70
N TRP A 11 -48.77 -56.32 49.21
CA TRP A 11 -47.66 -55.69 48.51
C TRP A 11 -46.74 -56.77 47.91
N ILE A 12 -46.47 -56.67 46.61
CA ILE A 12 -45.48 -57.50 45.90
C ILE A 12 -44.16 -56.73 45.89
N MET A 13 -43.09 -57.29 46.48
CA MET A 13 -41.72 -56.77 46.34
C MET A 13 -41.08 -57.27 45.05
N LEU A 14 -40.67 -56.34 44.18
CA LEU A 14 -39.79 -56.58 43.03
C LEU A 14 -38.35 -56.25 43.42
N ILE A 15 -37.47 -57.24 43.37
CA ILE A 15 -36.03 -57.08 43.58
C ILE A 15 -35.40 -56.82 42.22
N SER A 16 -34.80 -55.65 42.03
CA SER A 16 -34.05 -55.31 40.81
C SER A 16 -32.58 -55.73 40.95
N PRO A 17 -31.94 -56.30 39.92
CA PRO A 17 -30.50 -56.54 39.94
C PRO A 17 -29.75 -55.22 39.76
N THR A 18 -28.77 -54.95 40.61
CA THR A 18 -27.83 -53.84 40.45
C THR A 18 -26.79 -54.22 39.39
N TRP A 19 -26.92 -53.65 38.19
CA TRP A 19 -25.82 -53.66 37.23
C TRP A 19 -24.70 -52.75 37.74
N ALA A 20 -23.52 -53.32 37.97
CA ALA A 20 -22.31 -52.55 38.24
C ALA A 20 -21.89 -51.85 36.94
N ALA A 21 -22.08 -50.52 36.88
CA ALA A 21 -21.56 -49.70 35.80
C ALA A 21 -20.03 -49.65 35.91
N THR A 22 -19.34 -50.21 34.92
CA THR A 22 -17.89 -49.99 34.73
C THR A 22 -17.64 -48.50 34.46
N PRO A 23 -16.79 -47.80 35.22
CA PRO A 23 -16.45 -46.41 34.93
C PRO A 23 -15.68 -46.34 33.61
N SER A 24 -16.26 -45.66 32.62
CA SER A 24 -15.56 -45.29 31.39
C SER A 24 -14.32 -44.44 31.74
N PRO A 25 -13.18 -44.61 31.06
CA PRO A 25 -11.98 -43.84 31.36
C PRO A 25 -12.15 -42.39 30.89
N LEU A 26 -12.54 -41.50 31.81
CA LEU A 26 -12.61 -40.03 31.63
C LEU A 26 -11.30 -39.45 31.07
N THR A 27 -10.17 -40.11 31.31
CA THR A 27 -8.83 -39.70 30.88
C THR A 27 -8.64 -39.72 29.36
N SER A 28 -9.25 -40.67 28.62
CA SER A 28 -9.04 -40.80 27.17
C SER A 28 -9.73 -39.67 26.39
N GLN A 29 -10.96 -39.30 26.77
CA GLN A 29 -11.69 -38.22 26.09
C GLN A 29 -11.09 -36.84 26.38
N GLN A 30 -10.62 -36.58 27.61
CA GLN A 30 -9.93 -35.33 27.94
C GLN A 30 -8.58 -35.20 27.22
N ALA A 31 -7.81 -36.28 27.11
CA ALA A 31 -6.53 -36.27 26.39
C ALA A 31 -6.69 -35.95 24.89
N HIS A 32 -7.70 -36.55 24.23
CA HIS A 32 -8.01 -36.23 22.83
C HIS A 32 -8.45 -34.79 22.61
N THR A 33 -9.20 -34.22 23.56
CA THR A 33 -9.70 -32.84 23.45
C THR A 33 -8.57 -31.82 23.60
N VAL A 34 -7.65 -32.04 24.54
CA VAL A 34 -6.49 -31.17 24.78
C VAL A 34 -5.51 -31.19 23.60
N GLU A 35 -5.22 -32.35 23.04
CA GLU A 35 -4.32 -32.44 21.88
C GLU A 35 -4.92 -31.76 20.64
N SER A 36 -6.23 -31.89 20.43
CA SER A 36 -6.95 -31.21 19.35
C SER A 36 -6.90 -29.67 19.47
N GLN A 37 -7.07 -29.14 20.68
CA GLN A 37 -6.97 -27.70 20.95
C GLN A 37 -5.54 -27.19 20.73
N LYS A 38 -4.54 -27.93 21.20
CA LYS A 38 -3.13 -27.59 21.00
C LYS A 38 -2.75 -27.59 19.52
N GLN A 39 -3.29 -28.53 18.75
CA GLN A 39 -3.09 -28.59 17.31
C GLN A 39 -3.74 -27.40 16.60
N THR A 40 -4.95 -27.00 17.02
CA THR A 40 -5.64 -25.81 16.49
C THR A 40 -4.82 -24.54 16.72
N LEU A 41 -4.31 -24.36 17.94
CA LEU A 41 -3.43 -23.23 18.29
C LEU A 41 -2.18 -23.18 17.42
N ARG A 42 -1.52 -24.31 17.19
CA ARG A 42 -0.34 -24.39 16.30
C ARG A 42 -0.66 -23.96 14.88
N ILE A 43 -1.81 -24.38 14.33
CA ILE A 43 -2.24 -23.99 12.97
C ILE A 43 -2.48 -22.49 12.91
N GLN A 44 -3.21 -21.93 13.88
CA GLN A 44 -3.48 -20.50 13.93
C GLN A 44 -2.20 -19.66 14.07
N ALA A 45 -1.31 -20.06 14.99
CA ALA A 45 -0.02 -19.40 15.17
C ALA A 45 0.83 -19.42 13.88
N GLY A 46 0.85 -20.57 13.19
CA GLY A 46 1.60 -20.75 11.95
C GLY A 46 1.18 -19.80 10.82
N GLN A 47 -0.09 -19.37 10.76
CA GLN A 47 -0.55 -18.39 9.77
C GLN A 47 0.13 -17.02 9.92
N TRP A 48 0.64 -16.73 11.12
CA TRP A 48 1.31 -15.48 11.47
C TRP A 48 2.83 -15.65 11.64
N GLY A 49 3.38 -16.85 11.38
CA GLY A 49 4.79 -17.15 11.66
C GLY A 49 5.13 -17.17 13.15
N LEU A 50 4.12 -17.34 14.01
CA LEU A 50 4.24 -17.40 15.46
C LEU A 50 4.28 -18.85 15.95
N ASN A 51 4.79 -19.05 17.15
CA ASN A 51 4.62 -20.29 17.89
C ASN A 51 3.32 -20.27 18.74
N ALA A 52 2.95 -21.44 19.29
CA ALA A 52 1.70 -21.59 20.03
C ALA A 52 1.64 -20.72 21.30
N ASP A 53 2.76 -20.52 21.99
CA ASP A 53 2.82 -19.73 23.22
C ASP A 53 2.66 -18.22 22.93
N GLU A 54 3.28 -17.75 21.84
CA GLU A 54 3.12 -16.37 21.35
C GLU A 54 1.67 -16.09 20.95
N TYR A 55 1.02 -17.02 20.25
CA TYR A 55 -0.37 -16.88 19.86
C TYR A 55 -1.32 -16.96 21.07
N GLN A 56 -1.00 -17.78 22.06
CA GLN A 56 -1.75 -17.82 23.32
C GLN A 56 -1.61 -16.49 24.09
N ARG A 57 -0.41 -15.90 24.14
CA ARG A 57 -0.19 -14.57 24.74
C ARG A 57 -1.01 -13.50 24.00
N TYR A 58 -1.06 -13.55 22.67
CA TYR A 58 -1.94 -12.68 21.88
C TYR A 58 -3.41 -12.78 22.32
N GLN A 59 -3.95 -14.00 22.45
CA GLN A 59 -5.33 -14.20 22.90
C GLN A 59 -5.57 -13.65 24.31
N GLN A 60 -4.61 -13.81 25.22
CA GLN A 60 -4.69 -13.25 26.58
C GLN A 60 -4.70 -11.72 26.57
N LEU A 61 -3.87 -11.08 25.74
CA LEU A 61 -3.83 -9.62 25.60
C LEU A 61 -5.17 -9.07 25.09
N LEU A 62 -5.83 -9.77 24.16
CA LEU A 62 -7.16 -9.38 23.67
C LEU A 62 -8.28 -9.54 24.72
N ASN A 63 -8.08 -10.36 25.75
CA ASN A 63 -9.01 -10.44 26.89
C ASN A 63 -8.79 -9.29 27.91
N GLY A 64 -7.79 -8.42 27.69
CA GLY A 64 -7.45 -7.30 28.54
C GLY A 64 -7.68 -5.92 27.89
N PRO A 65 -7.05 -4.85 28.42
CA PRO A 65 -7.21 -3.49 27.93
C PRO A 65 -6.91 -3.32 26.43
N ARG A 66 -5.94 -4.08 25.88
CA ARG A 66 -5.58 -4.05 24.46
C ARG A 66 -6.75 -4.42 23.57
N GLY A 67 -7.53 -5.44 23.93
CA GLY A 67 -8.71 -5.84 23.17
C GLY A 67 -9.84 -4.82 23.21
N ILE A 68 -9.94 -4.02 24.28
CA ILE A 68 -10.90 -2.90 24.37
C ILE A 68 -10.43 -1.73 23.51
N GLN A 69 -9.15 -1.40 23.57
CA GLN A 69 -8.57 -0.26 22.84
C GLN A 69 -8.49 -0.49 21.33
N SER A 70 -8.24 -1.72 20.90
CA SER A 70 -8.04 -2.06 19.49
C SER A 70 -8.65 -3.44 19.18
N PRO A 71 -9.98 -3.54 19.15
CA PRO A 71 -10.66 -4.80 18.82
C PRO A 71 -10.26 -5.29 17.42
N GLY A 72 -9.92 -6.58 17.29
CA GLY A 72 -9.61 -7.21 16.01
C GLY A 72 -8.22 -6.89 15.44
N LEU A 73 -7.32 -6.29 16.23
CA LEU A 73 -5.95 -6.06 15.82
C LEU A 73 -5.21 -7.39 15.58
N ASP A 74 -4.36 -7.41 14.56
CA ASP A 74 -3.66 -8.64 14.17
C ASP A 74 -2.63 -9.08 15.23
N PRO A 75 -2.27 -10.38 15.28
CA PRO A 75 -1.35 -10.91 16.28
C PRO A 75 0.03 -10.26 16.29
N LEU A 76 0.62 -9.97 15.12
CA LEU A 76 1.98 -9.43 15.03
C LEU A 76 2.01 -7.98 15.53
N THR A 77 1.02 -7.17 15.15
CA THR A 77 0.91 -5.79 15.65
C THR A 77 0.62 -5.77 17.15
N THR A 78 -0.28 -6.65 17.63
CA THR A 78 -0.64 -6.73 19.05
C THR A 78 0.57 -7.08 19.92
N LEU A 79 1.30 -8.13 19.54
CA LEU A 79 2.51 -8.56 20.24
C LEU A 79 3.65 -7.55 20.11
N GLY A 80 3.77 -6.87 18.96
CA GLY A 80 4.76 -5.82 18.75
C GLY A 80 4.55 -4.59 19.61
N ILE A 81 3.29 -4.16 19.84
CA ILE A 81 2.95 -3.04 20.73
C ILE A 81 3.22 -3.43 22.18
N GLU A 82 2.74 -4.61 22.59
CA GLU A 82 2.82 -5.12 23.98
C GLU A 82 4.16 -5.85 24.28
N ALA A 83 5.16 -5.71 23.42
CA ALA A 83 6.47 -6.32 23.58
C ALA A 83 7.17 -5.83 24.85
N GLU A 84 7.78 -6.76 25.59
CA GLU A 84 8.43 -6.49 26.89
C GLU A 84 9.89 -6.04 26.74
N SER A 85 10.44 -6.14 25.53
CA SER A 85 11.81 -5.71 25.22
C SER A 85 11.92 -5.18 23.79
N ASP A 86 12.96 -4.37 23.54
CA ASP A 86 13.27 -3.86 22.21
C ASP A 86 13.62 -4.97 21.21
N ALA A 87 14.25 -6.05 21.68
CA ALA A 87 14.56 -7.22 20.86
C ALA A 87 13.28 -7.93 20.41
N GLU A 88 12.34 -8.14 21.32
CA GLU A 88 11.04 -8.72 21.01
C GLU A 88 10.25 -7.81 20.05
N ARG A 89 10.20 -6.51 20.32
CA ARG A 89 9.53 -5.51 19.48
C ARG A 89 10.08 -5.51 18.06
N ARG A 90 11.41 -5.51 17.92
CA ARG A 90 12.09 -5.58 16.62
C ARG A 90 11.72 -6.85 15.86
N ARG A 91 11.75 -8.01 16.53
CA ARG A 91 11.42 -9.29 15.91
C ARG A 91 10.01 -9.30 15.33
N TYR A 92 9.01 -8.85 16.08
CA TYR A 92 7.63 -8.79 15.58
C TYR A 92 7.46 -7.76 14.47
N ALA A 93 8.12 -6.60 14.56
CA ALA A 93 8.09 -5.60 13.49
C ALA A 93 8.67 -6.15 12.17
N GLU A 94 9.80 -6.86 12.22
CA GLU A 94 10.39 -7.49 11.04
C GLU A 94 9.50 -8.59 10.44
N GLN A 95 8.84 -9.40 11.29
CA GLN A 95 7.86 -10.39 10.84
C GLN A 95 6.65 -9.72 10.18
N TRP A 96 6.14 -8.63 10.77
CA TRP A 96 5.02 -7.86 10.23
C TRP A 96 5.34 -7.28 8.86
N VAL A 97 6.51 -6.64 8.70
CA VAL A 97 6.93 -6.07 7.40
C VAL A 97 7.02 -7.15 6.31
N LYS A 98 7.55 -8.33 6.65
CA LYS A 98 7.61 -9.47 5.70
C LYS A 98 6.22 -9.96 5.30
N ALA A 99 5.31 -10.08 6.27
CA ALA A 99 3.93 -10.47 6.00
C ALA A 99 3.21 -9.43 5.13
N GLU A 100 3.40 -8.14 5.42
CA GLU A 100 2.77 -7.05 4.68
C GLU A 100 3.29 -6.94 3.24
N PHE A 101 4.60 -7.15 3.04
CA PHE A 101 5.18 -7.24 1.71
C PHE A 101 4.53 -8.38 0.90
N ALA A 102 4.42 -9.58 1.48
CA ALA A 102 3.80 -10.72 0.81
C ALA A 102 2.30 -10.50 0.52
N ARG A 103 1.59 -9.80 1.42
CA ARG A 103 0.18 -9.42 1.22
C ARG A 103 0.04 -8.43 0.06
N THR A 104 0.86 -7.37 0.07
CA THR A 104 0.88 -6.33 -0.97
C THR A 104 1.19 -6.92 -2.34
N GLU A 105 2.12 -7.88 -2.44
CA GLU A 105 2.43 -8.54 -3.71
C GLU A 105 1.21 -9.28 -4.29
N LYS A 106 0.41 -9.96 -3.45
CA LYS A 106 -0.83 -10.61 -3.89
C LYS A 106 -1.85 -9.60 -4.40
N GLU A 107 -2.04 -8.51 -3.66
CA GLU A 107 -2.95 -7.42 -4.04
C GLU A 107 -2.52 -6.78 -5.36
N LEU A 108 -1.23 -6.48 -5.54
CA LEU A 108 -0.70 -5.90 -6.78
C LEU A 108 -0.86 -6.83 -7.98
N ARG A 109 -0.61 -8.14 -7.79
CA ARG A 109 -0.84 -9.15 -8.84
C ARG A 109 -2.32 -9.19 -9.24
N PHE A 110 -3.23 -9.13 -8.27
CA PHE A 110 -4.65 -9.08 -8.56
C PHE A 110 -5.04 -7.77 -9.27
N GLN A 111 -4.51 -6.63 -8.82
CA GLN A 111 -4.78 -5.33 -9.45
C GLN A 111 -4.39 -5.32 -10.92
N ARG A 112 -3.23 -5.88 -11.28
CA ARG A 112 -2.82 -6.01 -12.69
C ARG A 112 -3.82 -6.81 -13.52
N GLU A 113 -4.40 -7.86 -12.94
CA GLU A 113 -5.42 -8.65 -13.63
C GLU A 113 -6.75 -7.91 -13.72
N VAL A 114 -7.12 -7.12 -12.70
CA VAL A 114 -8.28 -6.23 -12.76
C VAL A 114 -8.11 -5.21 -13.88
N ASP A 115 -6.94 -4.60 -14.00
CA ASP A 115 -6.63 -3.64 -15.07
C ASP A 115 -6.72 -4.31 -16.46
N ALA A 116 -6.16 -5.50 -16.61
CA ALA A 116 -6.25 -6.29 -17.83
C ALA A 116 -7.70 -6.72 -18.15
N ALA A 117 -8.48 -7.07 -17.12
CA ALA A 117 -9.88 -7.42 -17.27
C ALA A 117 -10.72 -6.22 -17.73
N TRP A 118 -10.41 -5.02 -17.23
CA TRP A 118 -11.07 -3.79 -17.66
C TRP A 118 -10.90 -3.56 -19.17
N GLN A 119 -9.68 -3.72 -19.70
CA GLN A 119 -9.42 -3.57 -21.13
C GLN A 119 -10.20 -4.57 -21.99
N ARG A 120 -10.38 -5.81 -21.51
CA ARG A 120 -11.13 -6.85 -22.23
C ARG A 120 -12.64 -6.62 -22.18
N LEU A 121 -13.15 -6.17 -21.04
CA LEU A 121 -14.60 -6.04 -20.80
C LEU A 121 -15.16 -4.68 -21.23
N PHE A 122 -14.36 -3.62 -21.17
CA PHE A 122 -14.76 -2.24 -21.48
C PHE A 122 -13.71 -1.53 -22.35
N PRO A 123 -13.41 -2.06 -23.56
CA PRO A 123 -12.34 -1.54 -24.41
C PRO A 123 -12.55 -0.08 -24.88
N ASP A 124 -13.81 0.34 -25.02
CA ASP A 124 -14.17 1.68 -25.51
C ASP A 124 -14.26 2.74 -24.39
N MET A 125 -14.05 2.35 -23.14
CA MET A 125 -14.12 3.25 -21.98
C MET A 125 -12.70 3.61 -21.51
N LEU A 126 -12.23 4.80 -21.90
CA LEU A 126 -10.93 5.33 -21.47
C LEU A 126 -10.88 5.41 -19.93
N PRO A 127 -9.97 4.69 -19.24
CA PRO A 127 -9.87 4.69 -17.77
C PRO A 127 -9.59 6.07 -17.18
N VAL A 128 -8.94 6.95 -17.97
CA VAL A 128 -8.65 8.35 -17.67
C VAL A 128 -8.69 9.11 -18.99
N ASN A 129 -9.33 10.27 -19.03
CA ASN A 129 -9.46 11.07 -20.25
C ASN A 129 -8.15 11.84 -20.51
N MET A 130 -7.15 11.14 -21.05
CA MET A 130 -5.80 11.65 -21.34
C MET A 130 -5.78 12.72 -22.45
N GLU A 131 -6.89 12.93 -23.16
CA GLU A 131 -7.00 13.95 -24.20
C GLU A 131 -6.77 15.38 -23.66
N LYS A 132 -6.86 15.59 -22.34
CA LYS A 132 -6.57 16.87 -21.69
C LYS A 132 -5.14 17.03 -21.19
N SER A 133 -4.32 15.98 -21.17
CA SER A 133 -2.91 16.11 -20.84
C SER A 133 -2.06 15.70 -22.04
N GLY A 134 -1.32 16.65 -22.61
CA GLY A 134 -0.27 16.38 -23.61
C GLY A 134 0.89 15.53 -23.07
N GLU A 135 0.65 14.72 -22.05
CA GLU A 135 1.57 13.88 -21.29
C GLU A 135 1.83 12.54 -21.99
N ALA A 136 0.99 12.10 -22.94
CA ALA A 136 1.24 10.87 -23.71
C ALA A 136 2.54 10.91 -24.56
N LYS A 137 3.15 12.10 -24.74
CA LYS A 137 4.49 12.26 -25.34
C LYS A 137 5.52 12.86 -24.36
N GLY A 138 5.14 13.15 -23.11
CA GLY A 138 5.95 13.90 -22.16
C GLY A 138 6.14 15.37 -22.56
N ARG A 139 6.14 16.28 -21.58
CA ARG A 139 6.49 17.69 -21.82
C ARG A 139 7.96 17.80 -22.22
N LEU A 140 8.25 18.74 -23.11
CA LEU A 140 9.62 19.09 -23.47
C LEU A 140 10.23 20.00 -22.39
N ALA A 141 11.51 19.84 -22.09
CA ALA A 141 12.26 20.78 -21.26
C ALA A 141 13.44 21.35 -22.06
N LEU A 142 13.42 22.65 -22.35
CA LEU A 142 14.44 23.34 -23.12
C LEU A 142 15.34 24.15 -22.19
N PHE A 143 16.64 23.90 -22.24
CA PHE A 143 17.67 24.64 -21.50
C PHE A 143 18.42 25.56 -22.44
N VAL A 144 18.46 26.84 -22.07
CA VAL A 144 19.15 27.90 -22.82
C VAL A 144 19.93 28.82 -21.88
N LYS A 145 20.94 29.49 -22.42
CA LYS A 145 21.61 30.63 -21.78
C LYS A 145 21.20 31.92 -22.48
N ILE A 146 21.17 33.00 -21.70
CA ILE A 146 20.96 34.36 -22.16
C ILE A 146 22.21 34.86 -22.89
N ASN A 147 23.39 34.53 -22.35
CA ASN A 147 24.70 34.94 -22.87
C ASN A 147 25.49 33.75 -23.42
N ASP A 148 26.42 34.03 -24.34
CA ASP A 148 27.36 33.04 -24.88
C ASP A 148 26.71 31.77 -25.47
N CYS A 149 25.55 31.93 -26.12
CA CYS A 149 24.84 30.84 -26.78
C CYS A 149 24.29 31.22 -28.16
N PRO A 150 25.13 31.19 -29.21
CA PRO A 150 24.68 31.53 -30.58
C PRO A 150 23.57 30.62 -31.12
N SER A 151 23.53 29.36 -30.68
CA SER A 151 22.55 28.35 -31.13
C SER A 151 21.23 28.36 -30.35
N CYS A 152 21.14 29.10 -29.22
CA CYS A 152 19.95 29.09 -28.37
C CYS A 152 18.72 29.68 -29.07
N ASP A 153 18.89 30.75 -29.85
CA ASP A 153 17.77 31.42 -30.52
C ASP A 153 17.16 30.54 -31.61
N ALA A 154 18.00 29.87 -32.40
CA ALA A 154 17.55 28.93 -33.42
C ALA A 154 16.80 27.74 -32.79
N ARG A 155 17.37 27.13 -31.75
CA ARG A 155 16.74 26.00 -31.07
C ARG A 155 15.43 26.39 -30.38
N LEU A 156 15.36 27.57 -29.78
CA LEU A 156 14.13 28.10 -29.19
C LEU A 156 13.03 28.24 -30.26
N ALA A 157 13.35 28.79 -31.43
CA ALA A 157 12.39 28.94 -32.52
C ALA A 157 11.86 27.58 -33.01
N GLU A 158 12.76 26.59 -33.21
CA GLU A 158 12.39 25.21 -33.57
C GLU A 158 11.42 24.61 -32.55
N VAL A 159 11.73 24.70 -31.26
CA VAL A 159 10.93 24.10 -30.19
C VAL A 159 9.56 24.77 -30.07
N LEU A 160 9.48 26.10 -30.19
CA LEU A 160 8.21 26.81 -30.13
C LEU A 160 7.30 26.48 -31.32
N ALA A 161 7.88 26.19 -32.49
CA ALA A 161 7.15 25.80 -33.71
C ALA A 161 6.52 24.39 -33.62
N LEU A 162 7.03 23.51 -32.74
CA LEU A 162 6.44 22.18 -32.51
C LEU A 162 5.03 22.24 -31.90
N MET A 163 4.62 23.38 -31.35
CA MET A 163 3.32 23.59 -30.71
C MET A 163 3.01 22.57 -29.59
N GLN A 164 4.04 21.93 -29.04
CA GLN A 164 3.94 21.03 -27.88
C GLN A 164 4.12 21.82 -26.58
N PRO A 165 3.60 21.30 -25.45
CA PRO A 165 3.89 21.90 -24.16
C PRO A 165 5.38 21.81 -23.81
N VAL A 166 5.98 22.93 -23.42
CA VAL A 166 7.42 23.04 -23.15
C VAL A 166 7.70 23.86 -21.88
N ASP A 167 8.67 23.41 -21.10
CA ASP A 167 9.23 24.11 -19.95
C ASP A 167 10.60 24.66 -20.33
N ILE A 168 10.75 25.98 -20.34
CA ILE A 168 11.98 26.66 -20.73
C ILE A 168 12.73 27.05 -19.46
N TYR A 169 14.01 26.67 -19.37
CA TYR A 169 14.89 26.95 -18.24
C TYR A 169 16.05 27.84 -18.66
N LEU A 170 16.20 28.97 -17.99
CA LEU A 170 17.33 29.89 -18.17
C LEU A 170 18.45 29.56 -17.20
N VAL A 171 19.58 29.08 -17.73
CA VAL A 171 20.72 28.60 -16.95
C VAL A 171 21.48 29.72 -16.23
N ASP A 172 21.61 30.87 -16.86
CA ASP A 172 22.38 32.02 -16.37
C ASP A 172 21.49 33.17 -15.85
N SER A 173 20.23 32.86 -15.54
CA SER A 173 19.25 33.82 -15.00
C SER A 173 19.50 34.25 -13.56
N LYS A 174 20.37 33.53 -12.82
CA LYS A 174 20.72 33.80 -11.40
C LYS A 174 19.51 33.89 -10.45
N GLY A 175 18.40 33.20 -10.77
CA GLY A 175 17.18 33.26 -9.98
C GLY A 175 16.45 34.61 -10.03
N ASN A 176 16.73 35.46 -11.02
CA ASN A 176 16.15 36.79 -11.14
C ASN A 176 14.95 36.80 -12.11
N ASP A 177 13.74 36.94 -11.57
CA ASP A 177 12.49 36.98 -12.35
C ASP A 177 12.43 38.12 -13.38
N ASP A 178 13.03 39.29 -13.09
CA ASP A 178 13.06 40.40 -14.05
C ASP A 178 13.87 40.05 -15.29
N THR A 179 14.97 39.33 -15.10
CA THR A 179 15.79 38.83 -16.20
C THR A 179 14.99 37.87 -17.09
N LEU A 180 14.21 36.98 -16.46
CA LEU A 180 13.36 36.01 -17.16
C LEU A 180 12.21 36.70 -17.92
N ARG A 181 11.57 37.72 -17.32
CA ARG A 181 10.55 38.55 -17.99
C ARG A 181 11.12 39.32 -19.19
N GLN A 182 12.28 39.95 -19.03
CA GLN A 182 12.94 40.70 -20.10
C GLN A 182 13.37 39.78 -21.25
N TRP A 183 13.93 38.62 -20.93
CA TRP A 183 14.28 37.59 -21.89
C TRP A 183 13.03 37.13 -22.67
N ALA A 184 11.95 36.79 -21.98
CA ALA A 184 10.70 36.36 -22.64
C ALA A 184 10.13 37.43 -23.59
N LYS A 185 10.19 38.71 -23.20
CA LYS A 185 9.77 39.83 -24.03
C LYS A 185 10.66 39.98 -25.28
N LYS A 186 11.99 39.89 -25.11
CA LYS A 186 12.97 39.95 -26.22
C LYS A 186 12.72 38.85 -27.25
N HIS A 187 12.45 37.62 -26.78
CA HIS A 187 12.19 36.46 -27.63
C HIS A 187 10.72 36.30 -28.05
N ARG A 188 9.87 37.30 -27.75
CA ARG A 188 8.44 37.34 -28.13
C ARG A 188 7.67 36.08 -27.73
N ILE A 189 7.95 35.55 -26.53
CA ILE A 189 7.24 34.37 -26.00
C ILE A 189 5.74 34.69 -25.87
N PRO A 190 4.83 33.92 -26.51
CA PRO A 190 3.41 34.26 -26.52
C PRO A 190 2.79 34.19 -25.12
N VAL A 191 2.26 35.32 -24.63
CA VAL A 191 1.70 35.44 -23.27
C VAL A 191 0.55 34.47 -23.05
N GLU A 192 -0.31 34.25 -24.04
CA GLU A 192 -1.43 33.31 -23.94
C GLU A 192 -0.96 31.86 -23.78
N ARG A 193 0.17 31.48 -24.42
CA ARG A 193 0.77 30.15 -24.24
C ARG A 193 1.35 29.99 -22.83
N VAL A 194 1.86 31.07 -22.24
CA VAL A 194 2.33 31.07 -20.84
C VAL A 194 1.15 30.96 -19.87
N ARG A 195 0.10 31.78 -20.07
CA ARG A 195 -1.12 31.76 -19.25
C ARG A 195 -1.78 30.38 -19.24
N ASN A 196 -1.84 29.73 -20.39
CA ASN A 196 -2.43 28.39 -20.55
C ASN A 196 -1.45 27.25 -20.26
N ARG A 197 -0.26 27.54 -19.68
CA ARG A 197 0.78 26.56 -19.31
C ARG A 197 1.31 25.68 -20.45
N GLN A 198 1.10 26.10 -21.70
CA GLN A 198 1.72 25.48 -22.86
C GLN A 198 3.22 25.84 -22.96
N VAL A 199 3.61 26.98 -22.41
CA VAL A 199 5.01 27.35 -22.22
C VAL A 199 5.18 27.71 -20.75
N THR A 200 6.17 27.16 -20.05
CA THR A 200 6.60 27.70 -18.76
C THR A 200 8.00 28.30 -18.87
N LEU A 201 8.29 29.26 -18.01
CA LEU A 201 9.57 29.94 -17.95
C LEU A 201 10.12 29.76 -16.54
N ASN A 202 11.32 29.22 -16.44
CA ASN A 202 11.89 28.76 -15.17
C ASN A 202 13.36 29.19 -15.05
N HIS A 203 13.84 29.18 -13.82
CA HIS A 203 15.26 29.26 -13.51
C HIS A 203 15.85 27.85 -13.48
N ASP A 204 17.03 27.65 -14.09
CA ASP A 204 17.75 26.40 -13.86
C ASP A 204 18.23 26.32 -12.41
N ALA A 205 18.04 25.15 -11.80
CA ALA A 205 18.52 24.81 -10.46
C ALA A 205 19.62 23.73 -10.51
N GLY A 206 20.37 23.65 -11.61
CA GLY A 206 21.39 22.63 -11.88
C GLY A 206 20.89 21.42 -12.65
N TYR A 207 19.66 21.46 -13.18
CA TYR A 207 19.10 20.38 -13.99
C TYR A 207 19.78 20.27 -15.34
N TRP A 208 20.18 21.42 -15.92
CA TRP A 208 20.96 21.46 -17.15
C TRP A 208 22.23 20.61 -17.05
N PHE A 209 23.03 20.79 -16.00
CA PHE A 209 24.28 20.06 -15.84
C PHE A 209 24.01 18.58 -15.56
N ARG A 210 23.03 18.27 -14.71
CA ARG A 210 22.70 16.89 -14.29
C ARG A 210 22.12 16.03 -15.41
N PHE A 211 21.23 16.57 -16.23
CA PHE A 211 20.49 15.80 -17.24
C PHE A 211 20.88 16.14 -18.67
N GLY A 212 21.31 17.38 -18.92
CA GLY A 212 21.77 17.85 -20.22
C GLY A 212 23.25 17.63 -20.50
N GLN A 213 23.99 17.05 -19.55
CA GLN A 213 25.42 16.70 -19.69
C GLN A 213 26.31 17.91 -20.09
N GLY A 214 25.89 19.13 -19.73
CA GLY A 214 26.62 20.35 -20.06
C GLY A 214 26.49 20.81 -21.53
N VAL A 215 25.64 20.15 -22.34
CA VAL A 215 25.38 20.54 -23.74
C VAL A 215 24.43 21.74 -23.77
N MET A 216 24.68 22.73 -24.63
CA MET A 216 23.93 23.98 -24.69
C MET A 216 23.70 24.43 -26.15
N PRO A 217 22.45 24.74 -26.56
CA PRO A 217 21.20 24.45 -25.86
C PRO A 217 20.94 22.94 -25.82
N VAL A 218 20.07 22.50 -24.91
CA VAL A 218 19.65 21.09 -24.85
C VAL A 218 18.16 20.98 -24.65
N LEU A 219 17.54 20.08 -25.41
CA LEU A 219 16.13 19.73 -25.31
C LEU A 219 16.04 18.34 -24.68
N LEU A 220 15.25 18.25 -23.62
CA LEU A 220 14.98 17.01 -22.90
C LEU A 220 13.50 16.67 -23.05
N ARG A 221 13.17 15.39 -22.88
CA ARG A 221 11.79 14.91 -22.79
C ARG A 221 11.58 14.31 -21.42
N GLN A 222 10.48 14.70 -20.78
CA GLN A 222 10.05 14.09 -19.52
C GLN A 222 9.44 12.71 -19.80
N GLY A 223 10.13 11.65 -19.37
CA GLY A 223 9.64 10.26 -19.40
C GLY A 223 9.25 9.77 -18.01
N GLU A 224 8.77 8.52 -17.94
CA GLU A 224 8.34 7.87 -16.69
C GLU A 224 9.45 7.78 -15.63
N GLN A 225 10.72 7.74 -16.06
CA GLN A 225 11.91 7.67 -15.19
C GLN A 225 12.65 9.02 -15.04
N GLY A 226 12.02 10.14 -15.41
CA GLY A 226 12.63 11.46 -15.39
C GLY A 226 13.04 11.96 -16.77
N TRP A 227 13.99 12.90 -16.83
CA TRP A 227 14.35 13.57 -18.08
C TRP A 227 15.44 12.84 -18.86
N GLN A 228 15.23 12.75 -20.17
CA GLN A 228 16.19 12.15 -21.11
C GLN A 228 16.46 13.11 -22.27
N ILE A 229 17.69 13.09 -22.80
CA ILE A 229 18.06 13.91 -23.96
C ILE A 229 17.25 13.43 -25.17
N THR A 230 16.54 14.36 -25.82
CA THR A 230 15.90 14.06 -27.09
C THR A 230 16.89 14.36 -28.21
N SER A 231 17.15 13.36 -29.06
CA SER A 231 17.83 13.54 -30.35
C SER A 231 17.02 14.42 -31.28
#